data_AF-A0A959NXU7-F1
#
_entry.id   AF-A0A959NXU7-F1
#
_cell.length_a   1.000
_cell.length_b   1.000
_cell.length_c   1.000
_cell.angle_alpha   90.00
_cell.angle_beta   90.00
_cell.angle_gamma   90.00
#
_symmetry.space_group_name_H-M   'P 1'
#
loop_
_entity.id
_entity.type
_entity.pdbx_description
1 polymer ?
#
loop_
_entity_poly.entity_id
_entity_poly.type
_entity_poly.pdbx_seq_one_letter_code
_entity_poly.pdbx_strand_id
1 'polypeptide(L)'
;YMTTLMVSSMAISMLLFMWKMYPNKKLNYSIIVFSTITFLGTLLLLRTQTPISDIQWMKAMIPHHSSAIMTSSNASFKDPEVQKLANDIIEAQEKEIKQMKEMINRLENK
;
A
#
# COMPACT_ATOMS: atom_id res chain seq x y z
N TYR A 1 1.67 -2.49 5.54
CA TYR A 1 2.91 -1.73 5.29
C TYR A 1 2.70 -0.22 5.31
N MET A 2 1.95 0.36 4.36
CA MET A 2 1.86 1.83 4.22
C MET A 2 1.35 2.55 5.48
N THR A 3 0.30 2.05 6.12
CA THR A 3 -0.22 2.63 7.37
C THR A 3 0.87 2.71 8.44
N THR A 4 1.63 1.64 8.65
CA THR A 4 2.70 1.59 9.64
C THR A 4 3.84 2.55 9.31
N LEU A 5 4.22 2.66 8.04
CA LEU A 5 5.22 3.64 7.60
C LEU A 5 4.75 5.06 7.86
N MET A 6 3.52 5.40 7.46
CA MET A 6 2.93 6.72 7.65
C MET A 6 2.82 7.11 9.12
N VAL A 7 2.30 6.22 9.96
CA VAL A 7 2.16 6.45 11.40
C VAL A 7 3.53 6.63 12.06
N SER A 8 4.51 5.81 11.68
CA SER A 8 5.87 5.89 12.23
C SER A 8 6.54 7.22 11.85
N SER A 9 6.46 7.63 10.58
CA SER A 9 7.00 8.93 10.14
C SER A 9 6.27 10.11 10.76
N MET A 10 4.94 10.02 10.90
CA MET A 10 4.12 11.07 11.49
C MET A 10 4.45 11.27 12.98
N ALA A 11 4.61 10.20 13.75
CA ALA A 11 5.00 10.27 15.15
C ALA A 11 6.35 10.99 15.33
N ILE A 12 7.32 10.70 14.46
CA ILE A 12 8.63 11.36 14.46
C ILE A 12 8.46 12.86 14.12
N SER A 13 7.77 13.19 13.02
CA SER A 13 7.62 14.59 12.60
C SER A 13 6.87 15.42 13.66
N MET A 14 5.78 14.89 14.22
CA MET A 14 4.99 15.59 15.25
C MET A 14 5.84 15.90 16.48
N LEU A 15 6.61 14.92 16.99
CA LEU A 15 7.47 15.14 18.15
C LEU A 15 8.58 16.15 17.87
N LEU A 16 9.15 16.17 16.66
CA LEU A 16 10.17 17.15 16.27
C LEU A 16 9.60 18.57 16.19
N PHE A 17 8.41 18.76 15.62
CA PHE A 17 7.77 20.09 15.53
C PHE A 17 7.27 20.60 16.88
N MET A 18 6.74 19.71 17.72
CA MET A 18 6.14 20.06 19.01
C MET A 18 7.06 19.79 20.20
N TRP A 19 8.38 19.79 19.97
CA TRP A 19 9.38 19.34 20.93
C TRP A 19 9.26 20.01 22.30
N LYS A 20 9.00 21.33 22.33
CA LYS A 20 8.90 22.12 23.57
C LYS A 20 7.61 21.84 24.37
N MET A 21 6.59 21.24 23.75
CA MET A 21 5.31 20.95 24.40
C MET A 21 5.36 19.66 25.23
N TYR A 22 6.29 18.75 24.93
CA TYR A 22 6.39 17.45 25.59
C TYR A 22 7.59 17.41 26.56
N PRO A 23 7.39 17.64 27.88
CA PRO A 23 8.49 17.85 28.83
C PRO A 23 9.29 16.57 29.17
N ASN A 24 8.70 15.38 29.02
CA ASN A 24 9.37 14.12 29.35
C ASN A 24 10.32 13.67 28.23
N LYS A 25 11.57 14.14 28.29
CA LYS A 25 12.60 13.83 27.29
C LYS A 25 12.85 12.33 27.11
N LYS A 26 12.84 11.54 28.19
CA LYS A 26 13.07 10.09 28.11
C LYS A 26 12.01 9.41 27.25
N LEU A 27 10.74 9.74 27.50
CA LEU A 27 9.62 9.19 26.74
C LEU A 27 9.67 9.63 25.27
N ASN A 28 9.95 10.90 25.00
CA ASN A 28 10.05 11.42 23.63
C ASN A 28 11.12 10.69 22.82
N TYR A 29 12.32 10.49 23.40
CA TYR A 29 13.38 9.72 22.76
C TYR A 29 12.99 8.26 22.55
N SER A 30 12.36 7.62 23.53
CA SER A 30 11.87 6.25 23.38
C SER A 30 10.88 6.11 22.22
N ILE A 31 9.95 7.07 22.07
CA ILE A 31 8.98 7.07 20.95
C ILE A 31 9.73 7.23 19.62
N ILE A 32 10.65 8.19 19.50
CA ILE A 32 11.41 8.41 18.26
C ILE A 32 12.22 7.17 17.86
N VAL A 33 12.93 6.54 18.80
CA VAL A 33 13.72 5.34 18.54
C VAL A 33 12.81 4.19 18.09
N PHE A 34 11.72 3.95 18.81
CA PHE A 34 10.75 2.91 18.46
C PHE A 34 10.11 3.13 17.09
N SER A 35 9.68 4.36 16.80
CA SER A 35 9.12 4.72 15.48
C SER A 35 10.15 4.58 14.36
N THR A 36 11.42 4.93 14.61
CA THR A 36 12.48 4.80 13.60
C THR A 36 12.78 3.33 13.28
N ILE A 37 12.89 2.48 14.30
CA ILE A 37 13.08 1.04 14.13
C ILE A 37 11.88 0.43 13.38
N THR A 38 10.66 0.77 13.80
CA THR A 38 9.42 0.31 13.16
C THR A 38 9.35 0.73 11.70
N PHE A 39 9.73 1.98 11.39
CA PHE A 39 9.78 2.52 10.03
C PHE A 39 10.75 1.72 9.17
N LEU A 40 12.02 1.58 9.59
CA LEU A 40 13.05 0.88 8.83
C LEU A 40 12.72 -0.60 8.64
N GLY A 41 12.27 -1.28 9.70
CA GLY A 41 11.86 -2.68 9.63
C GLY A 41 10.70 -2.87 8.65
N THR A 42 9.66 -2.02 8.74
CA THR A 42 8.52 -2.06 7.82
C THR A 42 8.93 -1.74 6.38
N LEU A 43 9.85 -0.79 6.18
CA LEU A 43 10.35 -0.40 4.87
C LEU A 43 11.08 -1.56 4.19
N LEU A 44 11.91 -2.29 4.95
CA LEU A 44 12.59 -3.48 4.46
C LEU A 44 11.58 -4.58 4.09
N LEU A 45 10.62 -4.88 4.97
CA LEU A 45 9.58 -5.88 4.68
C LEU A 45 8.71 -5.50 3.49
N LEU A 46 8.39 -4.22 3.31
CA LEU A 46 7.70 -3.72 2.14
C LEU A 46 8.53 -3.94 0.87
N ARG A 47 9.85 -3.76 0.93
CA ARG A 47 10.73 -3.96 -0.24
C ARG A 47 10.92 -5.41 -0.61
N THR A 48 11.05 -6.29 0.37
CA THR A 48 11.35 -7.70 0.11
C THR A 48 10.10 -8.55 -0.06
N GLN A 49 8.94 -8.12 0.45
CA GLN A 49 7.69 -8.89 0.45
C GLN A 49 7.83 -10.31 1.02
N THR A 50 8.92 -10.60 1.76
CA THR A 50 9.29 -11.94 2.21
C THR A 50 8.19 -12.69 2.98
N PRO A 51 7.38 -12.06 3.86
CA PRO A 51 6.36 -12.80 4.60
C PRO A 51 5.02 -12.94 3.85
N ILE A 52 4.90 -12.48 2.60
CA ILE A 52 3.64 -12.46 1.86
C ILE A 52 3.50 -13.71 0.99
N SER A 53 2.45 -14.49 1.22
CA SER A 53 2.14 -15.67 0.40
C SER A 53 1.44 -15.31 -0.92
N ASP A 54 1.42 -16.24 -1.89
CA ASP A 54 0.73 -16.07 -3.18
C ASP A 54 -0.74 -15.65 -3.00
N ILE A 55 -1.46 -16.31 -2.08
CA ILE A 55 -2.87 -16.00 -1.80
C ILE A 55 -3.00 -14.59 -1.21
N GLN A 56 -2.14 -14.23 -0.25
CA GLN A 56 -2.16 -12.90 0.37
C GLN A 56 -1.85 -11.80 -0.66
N TRP A 57 -0.87 -12.05 -1.52
CA TRP A 57 -0.50 -11.16 -2.62
C TRP A 57 -1.68 -10.94 -3.58
N MET A 58 -2.32 -12.02 -4.06
CA MET A 58 -3.47 -11.91 -4.96
C MET A 58 -4.67 -11.22 -4.29
N LYS A 59 -4.97 -11.54 -3.03
CA LYS A 59 -6.03 -10.88 -2.26
C LYS A 59 -5.79 -9.37 -2.10
N ALA A 60 -4.53 -8.94 -2.00
CA ALA A 60 -4.17 -7.52 -1.96
C ALA A 60 -4.19 -6.86 -3.35
N MET A 61 -3.86 -7.60 -4.42
CA MET A 61 -3.82 -7.08 -5.78
C MET A 61 -5.19 -6.90 -6.41
N ILE A 62 -6.19 -7.75 -6.09
CA ILE A 62 -7.56 -7.57 -6.59
C ILE A 62 -8.11 -6.17 -6.31
N PRO A 63 -8.15 -5.66 -5.05
CA PRO A 63 -8.66 -4.31 -4.79
C PRO A 63 -7.75 -3.21 -5.34
N HIS A 64 -6.42 -3.43 -5.42
CA HIS A 64 -5.51 -2.50 -6.10
C HIS A 64 -5.91 -2.33 -7.57
N HIS A 65 -6.20 -3.44 -8.27
CA HIS A 65 -6.64 -3.40 -9.65
C HIS A 65 -8.02 -2.76 -9.79
N SER A 66 -8.97 -3.13 -8.93
CA SER A 66 -10.29 -2.51 -8.91
C SER A 66 -10.25 -0.98 -8.72
N SER A 67 -9.28 -0.45 -7.98
CA SER A 67 -9.07 1.00 -7.86
C SER A 67 -8.66 1.65 -9.18
N ALA A 68 -7.74 1.02 -9.93
CA ALA A 68 -7.31 1.51 -11.24
C ALA A 68 -8.43 1.42 -12.29
N ILE A 69 -9.24 0.36 -12.27
CA ILE A 69 -10.47 0.29 -13.08
C ILE A 69 -11.41 1.43 -12.72
N MET A 70 -11.75 1.61 -11.45
CA MET A 70 -12.66 2.66 -10.98
C MET A 70 -12.19 4.07 -11.39
N THR A 71 -10.90 4.37 -11.20
CA THR A 71 -10.36 5.69 -11.54
C THR A 71 -10.29 5.92 -13.05
N SER A 72 -9.96 4.89 -13.83
CA SER A 72 -9.95 4.96 -15.29
C SER A 72 -11.35 5.15 -15.86
N SER A 73 -12.36 4.45 -15.32
CA SER A 73 -13.75 4.56 -15.77
C SER A 73 -14.43 5.88 -15.40
N ASN A 74 -14.01 6.53 -14.30
CA ASN A 74 -14.61 7.78 -13.82
C ASN A 74 -13.94 9.04 -14.36
N ALA A 75 -12.74 8.93 -14.93
CA ALA A 75 -11.99 10.07 -15.43
C ALA A 75 -12.43 10.46 -16.86
N SER A 76 -12.65 11.76 -17.09
CA SER A 76 -12.95 12.29 -18.42
C SER A 76 -11.69 12.77 -19.12
N PHE A 77 -11.12 11.92 -19.98
CA PHE A 77 -9.93 12.25 -20.76
C PHE A 77 -10.30 12.97 -22.07
N LYS A 78 -9.48 13.95 -22.48
CA LYS A 78 -9.66 14.68 -23.76
C LYS A 78 -8.78 14.14 -24.88
N ASP A 79 -7.61 13.64 -24.52
CA ASP A 79 -6.65 13.11 -25.47
C ASP A 79 -7.04 11.68 -25.90
N PRO A 80 -7.14 11.39 -27.21
CA PRO A 80 -7.54 10.06 -27.69
C PRO A 80 -6.57 8.93 -27.32
N GLU A 81 -5.27 9.20 -27.23
CA GLU A 81 -4.28 8.19 -26.82
C GLU A 81 -4.45 7.84 -25.34
N VAL A 82 -4.74 8.84 -24.50
CA VAL A 82 -5.01 8.62 -23.06
C VAL A 82 -6.33 7.87 -22.86
N GLN A 83 -7.37 8.16 -23.63
CA GLN A 83 -8.63 7.40 -23.58
C GLN A 83 -8.42 5.93 -23.95
N LYS A 84 -7.64 5.68 -25.00
CA LYS A 84 -7.28 4.32 -25.41
C LYS A 84 -6.51 3.60 -24.29
N LEU A 85 -5.50 4.25 -23.71
CA LEU A 85 -4.73 3.70 -22.60
C LEU A 85 -5.63 3.36 -21.40
N ALA A 86 -6.60 4.21 -21.06
CA ALA A 86 -7.53 3.94 -19.96
C ALA A 86 -8.38 2.70 -20.22
N ASN A 87 -8.88 2.52 -21.45
CA ASN A 87 -9.63 1.32 -21.84
C ASN A 87 -8.75 0.06 -21.81
N ASP A 88 -7.52 0.15 -22.31
CA ASP A 88 -6.55 -0.95 -22.30
C ASP A 88 -6.21 -1.39 -20.85
N ILE A 89 -6.08 -0.42 -19.92
CA ILE A 89 -5.88 -0.68 -18.49
C ILE A 89 -7.10 -1.41 -17.90
N ILE A 90 -8.32 -0.96 -18.21
CA ILE A 90 -9.54 -1.59 -17.69
C ILE A 90 -9.62 -3.05 -18.13
N GLU A 91 -9.46 -3.32 -19.43
CA GLU A 91 -9.55 -4.67 -19.99
C GLU A 91 -8.49 -5.61 -19.39
N ALA A 92 -7.23 -5.15 -19.32
CA ALA A 92 -6.14 -5.92 -18.76
C ALA A 92 -6.41 -6.28 -17.29
N GLN A 93 -6.84 -5.31 -16.49
CA GLN A 93 -7.00 -5.50 -15.05
C GLN A 93 -8.24 -6.34 -14.70
N GLU A 94 -9.32 -6.27 -15.48
CA GLU A 94 -10.47 -7.18 -15.32
C GLU A 94 -10.06 -8.64 -15.57
N LYS A 95 -9.25 -8.87 -16.61
CA LYS A 95 -8.71 -10.20 -16.94
C LYS A 95 -7.81 -10.71 -15.81
N GLU A 96 -6.91 -9.88 -15.29
CA GLU A 96 -6.00 -10.23 -14.19
C GLU A 96 -6.77 -10.54 -12.90
N ILE A 97 -7.82 -9.77 -12.57
CA ILE A 97 -8.69 -10.06 -11.42
C ILE A 97 -9.34 -11.44 -11.56
N LYS A 98 -9.84 -11.79 -12.75
CA LYS A 98 -10.44 -13.10 -12.98
C LYS A 98 -9.41 -14.22 -12.77
N GLN A 99 -8.22 -14.07 -13.33
CA GLN A 99 -7.12 -15.04 -13.16
C GLN A 99 -6.73 -15.21 -11.69
N MET A 100 -6.58 -14.12 -10.95
CA MET A 100 -6.26 -14.17 -9.52
C MET A 100 -7.35 -14.89 -8.71
N LYS A 101 -8.62 -14.63 -8.99
CA LYS A 101 -9.74 -15.32 -8.31
C LYS A 101 -9.74 -16.83 -8.56
N GLU A 102 -9.48 -17.24 -9.80
CA GLU A 102 -9.37 -18.66 -10.16
C GLU A 102 -8.17 -19.34 -9.46
N MET A 103 -7.02 -18.65 -9.41
CA MET A 103 -5.83 -19.15 -8.72
C MET A 103 -6.03 -19.24 -7.20
N ILE A 104 -6.67 -18.25 -6.56
CA ILE A 104 -7.01 -18.29 -5.13
C ILE A 104 -7.89 -19.51 -4.84
N ASN A 105 -8.97 -19.69 -5.60
CA ASN A 105 -9.88 -20.84 -5.43
C ASN A 105 -9.12 -22.17 -5.55
N ARG A 106 -8.26 -22.31 -6.57
CA ARG A 106 -7.43 -23.50 -6.77
C ARG A 106 -6.44 -23.76 -5.63
N LEU A 107 -5.90 -22.72 -4.99
CA LEU A 107 -4.93 -22.84 -3.90
C LEU A 107 -5.58 -23.05 -2.54
N GLU A 108 -6.81 -22.54 -2.32
CA GLU A 108 -7.56 -22.72 -1.08
C GLU A 108 -8.29 -24.08 -0.99
N ASN A 109 -8.65 -24.66 -2.14
CA ASN A 109 -9.31 -25.97 -2.23
C ASN A 109 -8.35 -27.14 -2.52
N LYS A 110 -7.05 -26.93 -2.28
CA LYS A 110 -6.02 -27.98 -2.30
C LYS A 110 -5.77 -28.49 -0.90
#